data_AF-U2R2M3-F1
#
_entry.id   AF-U2R2M3-F1
#
_cell.length_a   1.000
_cell.length_b   1.000
_cell.length_c   1.000
_cell.angle_alpha   90.00
_cell.angle_beta   90.00
_cell.angle_gamma   90.00
#
_symmetry.space_group_name_H-M   'P 1'
#
loop_
_entity.id
_entity.type
_entity.pdbx_description
1 polymer ?
#
loop_
_entity_poly.entity_id
_entity_poly.type
_entity_poly.pdbx_seq_one_letter_code
_entity_poly.pdbx_strand_id
1 'polypeptide(L)'
;MMTITTTGEVSTRRRVVDLTLDLAGCTGDVPTLRVVEPSIGSGAFVGPMVRRLAMSGARWESMFDALRGYDLRTEHVMTCRKLAAAILTSAGCPMAVELAAAWFHTGDFLLGDVPTADLAIGDPPCIRVGNLDPALLATYRRKCPTMGGENALP
;
A
#
# COMPACT_ATOMS: atom_id res chain seq x y z
N MET A 1 25.41 -27.67 17.47
CA MET A 1 24.34 -27.65 16.46
C MET A 1 23.85 -26.21 16.35
N MET A 2 24.06 -25.60 15.19
CA MET A 2 23.75 -24.19 14.88
C MET A 2 22.25 -24.01 14.70
N THR A 3 21.65 -22.95 15.24
CA THR A 3 20.48 -22.33 14.61
C THR A 3 20.67 -20.82 14.62
N ILE A 4 20.56 -20.28 13.41
CA ILE A 4 20.99 -18.96 12.97
C ILE A 4 19.91 -17.94 13.37
N THR A 5 20.34 -16.77 13.82
CA THR A 5 19.50 -15.64 14.24
C THR A 5 18.77 -14.98 13.07
N THR A 6 17.47 -15.26 12.91
CA THR A 6 16.58 -14.60 11.93
C THR A 6 16.08 -13.23 12.41
N THR A 7 16.98 -12.35 12.86
CA THR A 7 16.62 -10.99 13.33
C THR A 7 17.10 -9.89 12.36
N GLY A 8 18.05 -10.22 11.48
CA GLY A 8 18.64 -9.26 10.52
C GLY A 8 17.71 -8.87 9.36
N GLU A 9 17.10 -9.84 8.66
CA GLU A 9 16.33 -9.55 7.43
C GLU A 9 15.05 -8.73 7.66
N VAL A 10 14.30 -9.02 8.72
CA VAL A 10 13.06 -8.28 9.06
C VAL A 10 13.39 -6.83 9.42
N SER A 11 14.49 -6.61 10.12
CA SER A 11 14.96 -5.27 10.50
C SER A 11 15.44 -4.48 9.28
N THR A 12 16.17 -5.12 8.36
CA THR A 12 16.61 -4.48 7.11
C THR A 12 15.42 -4.10 6.23
N ARG A 13 14.45 -5.00 6.01
CA ARG A 13 13.26 -4.70 5.20
C ARG A 13 12.43 -3.56 5.80
N ARG A 14 12.25 -3.57 7.12
CA ARG A 14 11.55 -2.47 7.82
C ARG A 14 12.29 -1.14 7.66
N ARG A 15 13.62 -1.14 7.83
CA ARG A 15 14.44 0.07 7.70
C ARG A 15 14.41 0.65 6.28
N VAL A 16 14.39 -0.22 5.27
CA VAL A 16 14.21 0.19 3.88
C VAL A 16 12.84 0.82 3.67
N VAL A 17 11.76 0.20 4.15
CA VAL A 17 10.40 0.77 4.05
C VAL A 17 10.31 2.12 4.74
N ASP A 18 10.85 2.23 5.96
CA ASP A 18 10.85 3.49 6.70
C ASP A 18 11.63 4.58 5.96
N LEU A 19 12.81 4.25 5.40
CA LEU A 19 13.60 5.17 4.56
C LEU A 19 12.84 5.59 3.29
N THR A 20 12.20 4.66 2.59
CA THR A 20 11.41 4.96 1.39
C THR A 20 10.28 5.92 1.71
N LEU A 21 9.58 5.72 2.83
CA LEU A 21 8.52 6.61 3.29
C LEU A 21 9.05 8.00 3.65
N ASP A 22 10.21 8.07 4.31
CA ASP A 22 10.85 9.35 4.64
C ASP A 22 11.26 10.11 3.37
N LEU A 23 11.86 9.43 2.39
CA LEU A 23 12.26 10.03 1.11
C LEU A 23 11.06 10.48 0.26
N ALA A 24 9.92 9.82 0.39
CA ALA A 24 8.70 10.18 -0.31
C ALA A 24 7.92 11.33 0.34
N GLY A 25 8.41 11.88 1.46
CA GLY A 25 7.74 12.96 2.19
C GLY A 25 6.59 12.49 3.09
N CYS A 26 6.47 11.18 3.33
CA CYS A 26 5.53 10.64 4.33
C CYS A 26 6.08 10.84 5.75
N THR A 27 6.34 12.08 6.14
CA THR A 27 6.94 12.45 7.43
C THR A 27 6.01 13.40 8.18
N GLY A 28 5.33 12.94 9.24
CA GLY A 28 4.53 13.79 10.14
C GLY A 28 3.25 14.42 9.54
N ASP A 29 3.28 14.83 8.28
CA ASP A 29 2.23 15.54 7.51
C ASP A 29 1.37 14.61 6.66
N VAL A 30 1.54 13.29 6.83
CA VAL A 30 0.74 12.23 6.18
C VAL A 30 -0.77 12.50 6.17
N PRO A 31 -1.43 13.09 7.20
CA PRO A 31 -2.87 13.38 7.11
C PRO A 31 -3.27 14.36 6.01
N THR A 32 -2.35 15.14 5.43
CA THR A 32 -2.63 16.05 4.32
C THR A 32 -2.45 15.41 2.94
N LEU A 33 -1.70 14.32 2.85
CA LEU A 33 -1.42 13.61 1.60
C LEU A 33 -2.37 12.44 1.43
N ARG A 34 -2.94 12.29 0.23
CA ARG A 34 -3.67 11.09 -0.19
C ARG A 34 -2.66 10.08 -0.73
N VAL A 35 -2.30 9.12 0.10
CA VAL A 35 -1.31 8.08 -0.26
C VAL A 35 -2.02 6.86 -0.82
N VAL A 36 -1.46 6.26 -1.88
CA VAL A 36 -1.94 4.98 -2.41
C VAL A 36 -0.83 3.93 -2.46
N GLU A 37 -1.12 2.74 -1.94
CA GLU A 37 -0.30 1.54 -2.09
C GLU A 37 -1.00 0.57 -3.07
N PRO A 38 -0.53 0.45 -4.32
CA PRO A 38 -1.26 -0.24 -5.39
C PRO A 38 -1.26 -1.76 -5.26
N SER A 39 -0.39 -2.32 -4.41
CA SER A 39 -0.23 -3.77 -4.20
C SER A 39 0.26 -4.04 -2.78
N ILE A 40 -0.65 -4.01 -1.81
CA ILE A 40 -0.32 -4.03 -0.36
C ILE A 40 0.35 -5.31 0.14
N GLY A 41 0.12 -6.45 -0.52
CA GLY A 41 0.77 -7.71 -0.16
C GLY A 41 0.54 -8.10 1.30
N SER A 42 1.61 -8.52 1.98
CA SER A 42 1.58 -8.86 3.41
C SER A 42 1.53 -7.63 4.35
N GLY A 43 1.47 -6.41 3.80
CA GLY A 43 1.36 -5.17 4.57
C GLY A 43 2.69 -4.56 5.01
N ALA A 44 3.75 -4.73 4.21
CA ALA A 44 5.08 -4.23 4.52
C ALA A 44 5.10 -2.70 4.71
N PHE A 45 4.43 -1.94 3.83
CA PHE A 45 4.28 -0.49 3.96
C PHE A 45 3.08 -0.08 4.82
N VAL A 46 2.01 -0.91 4.86
CA VAL A 46 0.80 -0.64 5.63
C VAL A 46 1.09 -0.30 7.09
N GLY A 47 1.81 -1.16 7.81
CA GLY A 47 2.07 -0.95 9.23
C GLY A 47 2.79 0.38 9.52
N PRO A 48 3.92 0.66 8.84
CA PRO A 48 4.62 1.94 8.92
C PRO A 48 3.77 3.16 8.55
N MET A 49 2.98 3.12 7.47
CA MET A 49 2.11 4.23 7.05
C MET A 49 1.02 4.51 8.09
N VAL A 50 0.32 3.48 8.56
CA VAL A 50 -0.75 3.62 9.56
C VAL A 50 -0.19 4.16 10.88
N ARG A 51 1.01 3.74 11.31
CA ARG A 51 1.66 4.32 12.48
C ARG A 51 1.95 5.80 12.32
N ARG A 52 2.45 6.24 11.15
CA ARG A 52 2.72 7.65 10.87
C ARG A 52 1.43 8.47 10.90
N LEU A 53 0.36 7.99 10.28
CA LEU A 53 -0.97 8.61 10.36
C LEU A 53 -1.46 8.73 11.81
N ALA A 54 -1.35 7.65 12.58
CA ALA A 54 -1.76 7.62 13.98
C ALA A 54 -0.97 8.60 14.87
N MET A 55 0.29 8.86 14.56
CA MET A 55 1.15 9.80 15.29
C MET A 55 1.03 11.25 14.82
N SER A 56 0.32 11.53 13.72
CA SER A 56 0.24 12.86 13.13
C SER A 56 -0.54 13.89 13.97
N GLY A 57 -1.39 13.43 14.89
CA GLY A 57 -2.25 14.30 15.71
C GLY A 57 -3.43 14.91 14.96
N ALA A 58 -3.63 14.59 13.68
CA ALA A 58 -4.81 15.00 12.94
C ALA A 58 -6.08 14.31 13.46
N ARG A 59 -7.24 14.90 13.16
CA ARG A 59 -8.53 14.37 13.56
C ARG A 59 -8.82 13.06 12.83
N TRP A 60 -9.17 12.00 13.54
CA TRP A 60 -9.46 10.69 12.94
C TRP A 60 -10.50 10.75 11.81
N GLU A 61 -11.52 11.60 11.94
CA GLU A 61 -12.58 11.77 10.94
C GLU A 61 -12.08 12.38 9.63
N SER A 62 -10.96 13.11 9.66
CA SER A 62 -10.34 13.67 8.46
C SER A 62 -9.50 12.66 7.69
N MET A 63 -9.21 11.48 8.26
CA MET A 63 -8.26 10.54 7.67
C MET A 63 -8.89 9.52 6.72
N PHE A 64 -10.21 9.55 6.50
CA PHE A 64 -10.89 8.58 5.64
C PHE A 64 -10.30 8.53 4.22
N ASP A 65 -9.75 9.63 3.71
CA ASP A 65 -9.16 9.73 2.37
C ASP A 65 -7.63 9.75 2.36
N ALA A 66 -6.97 9.68 3.53
CA ALA A 66 -5.52 9.81 3.64
C ALA A 66 -4.74 8.59 3.10
N LEU A 67 -5.38 7.42 3.05
CA LEU A 67 -4.74 6.19 2.59
C LEU A 67 -5.69 5.36 1.72
N ARG A 68 -5.15 4.79 0.65
CA ARG A 68 -5.78 3.73 -0.13
C ARG A 68 -4.78 2.59 -0.35
N GLY A 69 -5.24 1.36 -0.26
CA GLY A 69 -4.42 0.19 -0.50
C GLY A 69 -5.20 -0.89 -1.22
N TYR A 70 -4.59 -1.50 -2.23
CA TYR A 70 -5.25 -2.49 -3.08
C TYR A 70 -4.46 -3.79 -3.13
N ASP A 71 -5.16 -4.91 -3.20
CA ASP A 71 -4.60 -6.22 -3.56
C ASP A 71 -5.63 -7.05 -4.31
N LEU A 72 -5.18 -7.93 -5.20
CA LEU A 72 -6.06 -8.91 -5.86
C LEU A 72 -6.53 -9.98 -4.86
N ARG A 73 -5.78 -10.22 -3.78
CA ARG A 73 -6.06 -11.25 -2.80
C ARG A 73 -6.79 -10.70 -1.58
N THR A 74 -8.01 -11.17 -1.36
CA THR A 74 -8.79 -10.82 -0.16
C THR A 74 -8.06 -11.15 1.14
N GLU A 75 -7.25 -12.22 1.18
CA GLU A 75 -6.49 -12.56 2.39
C GLU A 75 -5.49 -11.46 2.79
N HIS A 76 -4.82 -10.84 1.82
CA HIS A 76 -3.88 -9.74 2.03
C HIS A 76 -4.60 -8.51 2.58
N VAL A 77 -5.73 -8.15 1.95
CA VAL A 77 -6.59 -7.02 2.38
C VAL A 77 -7.07 -7.22 3.81
N MET A 78 -7.59 -8.41 4.13
CA MET A 78 -8.08 -8.69 5.48
C MET A 78 -6.95 -8.69 6.52
N THR A 79 -5.75 -9.14 6.15
CA THR A 79 -4.56 -9.06 7.02
C THR A 79 -4.17 -7.61 7.29
N CYS A 80 -4.14 -6.77 6.25
CA CYS A 80 -3.80 -5.36 6.35
C CYS A 80 -4.86 -4.58 7.16
N ARG A 81 -6.15 -4.87 6.97
CA ARG A 81 -7.23 -4.27 7.78
C ARG A 81 -7.07 -4.59 9.27
N LYS A 82 -6.79 -5.85 9.62
CA LYS A 82 -6.55 -6.26 11.01
C LYS A 82 -5.33 -5.56 11.60
N LEU A 83 -4.23 -5.50 10.86
CA LEU A 83 -3.02 -4.81 11.28
C LEU A 83 -3.27 -3.32 11.53
N ALA A 84 -3.94 -2.65 10.58
CA ALA A 84 -4.24 -1.23 10.67
C ALA A 84 -5.19 -0.93 11.84
N ALA A 85 -6.28 -1.69 11.97
CA ALA A 85 -7.20 -1.54 13.09
C ALA A 85 -6.50 -1.73 14.44
N ALA A 86 -5.61 -2.72 14.57
CA ALA A 86 -4.85 -2.93 15.80
C ALA A 86 -3.94 -1.74 16.15
N ILE A 87 -3.26 -1.16 15.15
CA ILE A 87 -2.41 0.03 15.34
C ILE A 87 -3.26 1.24 15.75
N LEU A 88 -4.35 1.50 15.05
CA LEU A 88 -5.25 2.63 15.29
C LEU A 88 -5.93 2.53 16.67
N THR A 89 -6.43 1.35 17.05
CA THR A 89 -7.00 1.11 18.38
C THR A 89 -5.96 1.35 19.47
N SER A 90 -4.72 0.90 19.27
CA SER A 90 -3.63 1.14 20.23
C SER A 90 -3.28 2.64 20.36
N ALA A 91 -3.53 3.42 19.32
CA ALA A 91 -3.38 4.87 19.32
C ALA A 91 -4.62 5.63 19.83
N GLY A 92 -5.66 4.92 20.28
CA GLY A 92 -6.87 5.53 20.84
C GLY A 92 -7.86 6.04 19.80
N CYS A 93 -7.82 5.53 18.57
CA CYS A 93 -8.79 5.89 17.53
C CYS A 93 -10.13 5.15 17.73
N PRO A 94 -11.27 5.85 17.98
CA PRO A 94 -12.56 5.19 18.18
C PRO A 94 -13.19 4.59 16.91
N MET A 95 -12.65 4.87 15.72
CA MET A 95 -13.17 4.41 14.42
C MET A 95 -12.13 3.61 13.64
N ALA A 96 -11.31 2.85 14.37
CA ALA A 96 -10.18 2.11 13.83
C ALA A 96 -10.58 1.09 12.76
N VAL A 97 -11.73 0.43 12.93
CA VAL A 97 -12.24 -0.58 11.99
C VAL A 97 -12.77 0.08 10.73
N GLU A 98 -13.47 1.19 10.87
CA GLU A 98 -14.07 1.98 9.79
C GLU A 98 -12.98 2.59 8.91
N LEU A 99 -11.95 3.20 9.49
CA LEU A 99 -10.80 3.71 8.74
C LEU A 99 -10.06 2.59 8.02
N ALA A 100 -9.77 1.47 8.70
CA ALA A 100 -9.11 0.34 8.06
C ALA A 100 -9.94 -0.23 6.89
N ALA A 101 -11.27 -0.32 7.04
CA ALA A 101 -12.17 -0.77 5.99
C ALA A 101 -12.23 0.21 4.80
N ALA A 102 -12.17 1.52 5.08
CA ALA A 102 -12.15 2.57 4.07
C ALA A 102 -10.82 2.68 3.31
N TRP A 103 -9.71 2.26 3.91
CA TRP A 103 -8.39 2.35 3.29
C TRP A 103 -8.05 1.14 2.40
N PHE A 104 -8.39 -0.08 2.80
CA PHE A 104 -7.89 -1.28 2.11
C PHE A 104 -9.00 -2.00 1.34
N HIS A 105 -8.78 -2.28 0.07
CA HIS A 105 -9.76 -2.84 -0.86
C HIS A 105 -9.21 -4.06 -1.61
N THR A 106 -10.06 -5.07 -1.80
CA THR A 106 -9.77 -6.13 -2.78
C THR A 106 -10.10 -5.59 -4.16
N GLY A 107 -9.13 -5.60 -5.07
CA GLY A 107 -9.33 -5.15 -6.44
C GLY A 107 -8.03 -5.01 -7.21
N ASP A 108 -8.17 -4.99 -8.53
CA ASP A 108 -7.07 -4.68 -9.44
C ASP A 108 -6.89 -3.16 -9.50
N PHE A 109 -5.80 -2.65 -8.94
CA PHE A 109 -5.49 -1.22 -8.93
C PHE A 109 -5.44 -0.60 -10.34
N LEU A 110 -4.97 -1.34 -11.34
CA LEU A 110 -4.79 -0.85 -12.70
C LEU A 110 -6.12 -0.74 -13.46
N LEU A 111 -7.11 -1.56 -13.09
CA LEU A 111 -8.43 -1.59 -13.74
C LEU A 111 -9.50 -0.88 -12.94
N GLY A 112 -9.31 -0.79 -11.62
CA GLY A 112 -10.24 -0.19 -10.68
C GLY A 112 -10.51 1.29 -10.95
N ASP A 113 -11.56 1.79 -10.29
CA ASP A 113 -11.78 3.21 -10.14
C ASP A 113 -11.07 3.66 -8.86
N VAL A 114 -9.90 4.26 -9.03
CA VAL A 114 -9.01 4.65 -7.94
C VAL A 114 -9.11 6.17 -7.75
N PRO A 115 -9.39 6.66 -6.52
CA PRO A 115 -9.40 8.09 -6.25
C PRO A 115 -8.05 8.76 -6.57
N THR A 116 -8.08 10.05 -6.86
CA THR A 116 -6.84 10.83 -7.03
C THR A 116 -5.98 10.76 -5.77
N ALA A 117 -4.70 10.43 -5.97
CA ALA A 117 -3.68 10.36 -4.93
C ALA A 117 -2.58 11.38 -5.21
N ASP A 118 -2.01 11.93 -4.14
CA ASP A 118 -0.85 12.82 -4.19
C ASP A 118 0.44 12.02 -4.30
N LEU A 119 0.44 10.79 -3.77
CA LEU A 119 1.60 9.90 -3.73
C LEU A 119 1.18 8.45 -3.96
N ALA A 120 1.86 7.77 -4.88
CA ALA A 120 1.83 6.32 -4.99
C ALA A 120 3.13 5.73 -4.43
N ILE A 121 3.03 4.82 -3.45
CA ILE A 121 4.19 4.23 -2.77
C ILE A 121 3.95 2.75 -2.48
N GLY A 122 4.98 1.93 -2.63
CA GLY A 122 4.95 0.50 -2.34
C GLY A 122 6.03 -0.23 -3.10
N ASP A 123 6.02 -1.56 -2.99
CA ASP A 123 6.90 -2.46 -3.73
C ASP A 123 6.05 -3.45 -4.53
N PRO A 124 5.45 -3.01 -5.66
CA PRO A 124 4.57 -3.86 -6.44
C PRO A 124 5.35 -5.04 -7.03
N PRO A 125 4.72 -6.21 -7.21
CA PRO A 125 5.38 -7.37 -7.77
C PRO A 125 5.90 -7.08 -9.18
N CYS A 126 7.18 -7.37 -9.42
CA CYS A 126 7.79 -7.30 -10.74
C CYS A 126 7.30 -8.49 -11.60
N ILE A 127 6.17 -8.33 -12.26
CA ILE A 127 5.60 -9.34 -13.16
C ILE A 127 6.18 -9.14 -14.57
N ARG A 128 6.81 -10.18 -15.12
CA ARG A 128 7.25 -10.15 -16.52
C ARG A 128 6.05 -10.14 -17.45
N VAL A 129 6.04 -9.23 -18.41
CA VAL A 129 4.96 -9.07 -19.40
C VAL A 129 4.63 -10.37 -20.13
N GLY A 130 5.64 -11.20 -20.46
CA GLY A 130 5.45 -12.50 -21.11
C GLY A 130 4.72 -13.55 -20.27
N ASN A 131 4.54 -13.31 -18.96
CA ASN A 131 3.80 -14.19 -18.07
C ASN A 131 2.34 -13.75 -17.88
N LEU A 132 1.94 -12.60 -18.43
CA LEU A 132 0.56 -12.12 -18.38
C LEU A 132 -0.24 -12.71 -19.54
N ASP A 133 -1.51 -13.00 -19.28
CA ASP A 133 -2.46 -13.31 -20.34
C ASP A 133 -2.50 -12.14 -21.36
N PRO A 134 -2.40 -12.40 -22.68
CA PRO A 134 -2.36 -11.34 -23.69
C PRO A 134 -3.59 -10.42 -23.66
N ALA A 135 -4.78 -10.94 -23.36
CA ALA A 135 -5.99 -10.14 -23.28
C ALA A 135 -6.00 -9.26 -22.02
N LEU A 136 -5.48 -9.77 -20.89
CA LEU A 136 -5.28 -8.99 -19.67
C LEU A 136 -4.28 -7.84 -19.91
N LEU A 137 -3.13 -8.14 -20.54
CA LEU A 137 -2.12 -7.13 -20.89
C LEU A 137 -2.69 -6.06 -21.82
N ALA A 138 -3.45 -6.45 -22.85
CA ALA A 138 -4.11 -5.49 -23.74
C ALA A 138 -5.09 -4.61 -22.97
N THR A 139 -5.78 -5.15 -21.97
CA THR A 139 -6.71 -4.39 -21.12
C THR A 139 -5.95 -3.39 -20.23
N TYR A 140 -4.84 -3.81 -19.61
CA TYR A 140 -3.98 -2.89 -18.87
C TYR A 140 -3.44 -1.76 -19.75
N ARG A 141 -2.95 -2.05 -20.95
CA ARG A 141 -2.44 -1.01 -21.87
C ARG A 141 -3.51 -0.02 -22.33
N ARG A 142 -4.76 -0.47 -22.52
CA ARG A 142 -5.88 0.44 -22.83
C ARG A 142 -6.22 1.36 -21.66
N LYS A 143 -6.21 0.83 -20.43
CA LYS A 143 -6.51 1.59 -19.20
C LYS A 143 -5.36 2.49 -18.74
N CYS A 144 -4.12 2.06 -18.98
CA CYS A 144 -2.89 2.72 -18.58
C CYS A 144 -1.99 2.95 -19.81
N PRO A 145 -2.23 4.00 -20.62
CA PRO A 145 -1.50 4.22 -21.87
C PRO A 145 0.01 4.42 -21.72
N THR A 146 0.46 4.82 -20.52
CA THR A 146 1.88 4.97 -20.18
C THR A 146 2.57 3.63 -19.85
N MET A 147 1.82 2.52 -19.79
CA MET A 147 2.37 1.19 -19.57
C MET A 147 3.15 0.71 -20.79
N GLY A 148 4.44 1.07 -20.82
CA GLY A 148 5.38 0.67 -21.85
C GLY A 148 5.87 -0.78 -21.72
N GLY A 149 6.41 -1.30 -22.83
CA GLY A 149 7.23 -2.50 -22.89
C GLY A 149 8.12 -2.41 -24.12
N GLU A 150 9.28 -3.05 -24.13
CA GLU A 150 10.33 -2.97 -25.17
C GLU A 150 9.92 -3.46 -26.58
N ASN A 151 8.63 -3.53 -26.92
CA ASN A 151 8.12 -3.75 -28.28
C ASN A 151 6.82 -2.97 -28.49
N ALA A 152 6.87 -1.65 -28.30
CA ALA A 152 5.91 -0.75 -28.91
C ALA A 152 6.25 -0.63 -30.40
N LEU A 153 5.75 -1.54 -31.22
CA LEU A 153 5.60 -1.29 -32.65
C LEU A 153 4.11 -1.09 -32.95
N PRO A 154 3.79 -0.10 -33.81
CA PRO A 154 2.42 0.23 -34.21
C PRO A 154 1.74 -0.89 -35.00
#